data_AF-A0A969EVJ3-F1
#
_entry.id   AF-A0A969EVJ3-F1
#
_cell.length_a   1.000
_cell.length_b   1.000
_cell.length_c   1.000
_cell.angle_alpha   90.00
_cell.angle_beta   90.00
_cell.angle_gamma   90.00
#
_symmetry.space_group_name_H-M   'P 1'
#
loop_
_entity.id
_entity.type
_entity.pdbx_description
1 polymer ?
#
loop_
_entity_poly.entity_id
_entity_poly.type
_entity_poly.pdbx_seq_one_letter_code
_entity_poly.pdbx_strand_id
1 'polypeptide(L)'
;MVMQLASYRYFGRAVATYESTHTRRFRHGRTETIRSVTGPSREFCRQFNCLATDYCLASANWQPPVGNHTGGPSAGTVARLLQPS
;
A
#
# COMPACT_ATOMS: atom_id res chain seq x y z
N MET A 1 -3.10 2.84 3.71
CA MET A 1 -3.33 1.48 3.17
C MET A 1 -3.81 0.48 4.21
N VAL A 2 -3.46 0.61 5.50
CA VAL A 2 -3.91 -0.29 6.57
C VAL A 2 -5.44 -0.41 6.67
N MET A 3 -6.17 0.70 6.56
CA MET A 3 -7.65 0.70 6.58
C MET A 3 -8.26 -0.11 5.42
N GLN A 4 -7.59 -0.14 4.26
CA GLN A 4 -8.03 -0.92 3.10
C GLN A 4 -7.87 -2.42 3.36
N LEU A 5 -6.74 -2.81 3.98
CA LEU A 5 -6.49 -4.22 4.35
C LEU A 5 -7.48 -4.70 5.41
N ALA A 6 -7.73 -3.90 6.45
CA ALA A 6 -8.70 -4.23 7.49
C ALA A 6 -10.11 -4.41 6.90
N SER A 7 -10.54 -3.48 6.05
CA SER A 7 -11.83 -3.56 5.35
C SER A 7 -11.89 -4.77 4.43
N TYR A 8 -10.81 -5.08 3.71
CA TYR A 8 -10.73 -6.24 2.83
C TYR A 8 -10.84 -7.57 3.60
N ARG A 9 -10.19 -7.67 4.77
CA ARG A 9 -10.30 -8.84 5.67
C ARG A 9 -11.70 -9.00 6.24
N TYR A 10 -12.34 -7.88 6.61
CA TYR A 10 -13.68 -7.91 7.20
C TYR A 10 -14.78 -8.23 6.18
N PHE A 11 -14.74 -7.62 4.99
CA PHE A 11 -15.78 -7.79 3.97
C PHE A 11 -15.46 -8.86 2.92
N GLY A 12 -14.23 -9.40 2.90
CA GLY A 12 -13.76 -10.35 1.89
C GLY A 12 -13.62 -9.74 0.48
N ARG A 13 -13.80 -8.42 0.34
CA ARG A 13 -13.75 -7.69 -0.93
C ARG A 13 -13.28 -6.26 -0.71
N ALA A 14 -12.76 -5.63 -1.76
CA ALA A 14 -12.46 -4.20 -1.74
C ALA A 14 -13.78 -3.41 -1.75
N VAL A 15 -13.93 -2.48 -0.80
CA VAL A 15 -15.12 -1.65 -0.64
C VAL A 15 -14.76 -0.20 -0.90
N ALA A 16 -15.57 0.50 -1.71
CA ALA A 16 -15.35 1.91 -2.03
C ALA A 16 -15.22 2.75 -0.75
N THR A 17 -14.12 3.48 -0.63
CA THR A 17 -13.81 4.32 0.53
C THR A 17 -13.76 5.77 0.09
N TYR A 18 -14.52 6.61 0.80
CA TYR A 18 -14.53 8.06 0.65
C TYR A 18 -13.58 8.66 1.69
N GLU A 19 -12.60 9.43 1.25
CA GLU A 19 -11.74 10.22 2.14
C GLU A 19 -11.87 11.70 1.78
N SER A 20 -12.15 12.54 2.78
CA SER A 20 -12.22 13.98 2.58
C SER A 20 -10.83 14.59 2.47
N THR A 21 -10.59 15.37 1.42
CA THR A 21 -9.34 16.14 1.28
C THR A 21 -9.59 17.63 1.25
N HIS A 22 -8.76 18.38 1.98
CA HIS A 22 -8.91 19.82 2.09
C HIS A 22 -8.47 20.54 0.82
N THR A 23 -9.32 21.43 0.29
CA THR A 23 -8.99 22.31 -0.83
C THR A 23 -8.63 23.74 -0.39
N ARG A 24 -8.09 23.90 0.83
CA ARG A 24 -7.74 25.19 1.45
C ARG A 24 -6.78 26.05 0.62
N ARG A 25 -6.09 25.47 -0.38
CA ARG A 25 -5.25 26.20 -1.33
C ARG A 25 -6.05 27.14 -2.26
N PHE A 26 -7.34 26.89 -2.46
CA PHE A 26 -8.21 27.72 -3.29
C PHE A 26 -9.07 28.67 -2.44
N ARG A 27 -9.40 29.85 -2.99
CA ARG A 27 -10.31 30.81 -2.33
C ARG A 27 -11.68 30.16 -2.16
N HIS A 28 -12.18 30.11 -0.92
CA HIS A 28 -13.40 29.38 -0.51
C HIS A 28 -13.33 27.85 -0.68
N GLY A 29 -12.13 27.27 -0.79
CA GLY A 29 -11.97 25.82 -0.86
C GLY A 29 -12.53 25.10 0.37
N ARG A 30 -13.31 24.04 0.13
CA ARG A 30 -13.92 23.18 1.16
C ARG A 30 -13.19 21.83 1.19
N THR A 31 -13.84 20.79 0.69
CA THR A 31 -13.35 19.42 0.67
C THR A 31 -13.63 18.78 -0.67
N GLU A 32 -12.67 18.00 -1.17
CA GLU A 32 -12.82 17.10 -2.30
C GLU A 32 -12.85 15.65 -1.83
N THR A 33 -13.12 14.75 -2.78
CA THR A 33 -13.18 13.31 -2.52
C THR A 33 -11.93 12.62 -3.06
N ILE A 34 -11.17 11.96 -2.18
CA ILE A 34 -10.19 10.96 -2.60
C ILE A 34 -10.80 9.57 -2.53
N ARG A 35 -10.64 8.82 -3.62
CA ARG A 35 -10.88 7.38 -3.67
C ARG A 35 -9.58 6.65 -3.34
N SER A 36 -9.44 6.23 -2.09
CA SER A 36 -8.27 5.49 -1.61
C SER A 36 -8.17 4.07 -2.18
N VAL A 37 -9.30 3.53 -2.68
CA VAL A 37 -9.35 2.23 -3.36
C VAL A 37 -8.90 2.40 -4.80
N THR A 38 -7.68 1.97 -5.08
CA THR A 38 -7.07 1.92 -6.40
C THR A 38 -6.69 0.48 -6.76
N GLY A 39 -6.41 0.20 -8.04
CA GLY A 39 -5.92 -1.11 -8.49
C GLY A 39 -4.72 -1.61 -7.66
N PRO A 40 -3.66 -0.79 -7.46
CA PRO A 40 -2.52 -1.15 -6.62
C PRO A 40 -2.90 -1.43 -5.16
N SER A 41 -3.83 -0.66 -4.58
CA SER A 41 -4.27 -0.89 -3.19
C SER A 41 -5.01 -2.21 -3.02
N ARG A 42 -5.77 -2.65 -4.04
CA ARG A 42 -6.48 -3.93 -4.05
C ARG A 42 -5.50 -5.09 -4.13
N GLU A 43 -4.50 -4.97 -5.00
CA GLU A 43 -3.46 -5.99 -5.14
C GLU A 43 -2.63 -6.12 -3.85
N PHE A 44 -2.29 -4.98 -3.23
CA PHE A 44 -1.69 -4.96 -1.89
C PHE A 44 -2.56 -5.71 -0.86
N CYS A 45 -3.86 -5.41 -0.79
CA CYS A 45 -4.73 -6.10 0.17
C CYS A 45 -4.83 -7.61 -0.09
N ARG A 46 -4.81 -8.03 -1.37
CA ARG A 46 -4.82 -9.45 -1.76
C ARG A 46 -3.54 -10.15 -1.31
N GLN A 47 -2.37 -9.56 -1.56
CA GLN A 47 -1.07 -10.13 -1.21
C GLN A 47 -0.88 -10.24 0.30
N PHE A 48 -1.33 -9.23 1.06
CA PHE A 48 -1.21 -9.18 2.52
C PHE A 48 -2.38 -9.85 3.28
N ASN A 49 -3.23 -10.62 2.58
CA ASN A 49 -4.38 -11.30 3.19
C ASN A 49 -4.03 -12.65 3.87
N CYS A 50 -2.79 -13.13 3.81
CA CYS A 50 -2.37 -14.32 4.55
C CYS A 50 -2.29 -14.04 6.08
N LEU A 51 -2.71 -15.02 6.89
CA LEU A 51 -2.97 -14.83 8.34
C LEU A 51 -1.75 -15.04 9.26
N ALA A 52 -0.70 -15.70 8.81
CA ALA A 52 0.44 -16.00 9.66
C ALA A 52 1.72 -16.04 8.82
N THR A 53 2.77 -15.38 9.31
CA THR A 53 4.17 -15.71 9.03
C THR A 53 4.77 -15.51 7.61
N ASP A 54 4.22 -14.65 6.75
CA ASP A 54 4.91 -14.28 5.47
C ASP A 54 5.32 -12.80 5.37
N TYR A 55 5.55 -12.12 6.50
CA TYR A 55 6.01 -10.71 6.52
C TYR A 55 7.31 -10.50 5.72
N CYS A 56 8.14 -11.54 5.53
CA CYS A 56 9.41 -11.47 4.81
C CYS A 56 9.28 -11.59 3.27
N LEU A 57 8.24 -12.24 2.74
CA LEU A 57 8.08 -12.42 1.29
C LEU A 57 7.26 -11.31 0.63
N ALA A 58 6.22 -10.81 1.32
CA ALA A 58 5.38 -9.73 0.80
C ALA A 58 6.12 -8.37 0.78
N SER A 59 7.03 -8.14 1.74
CA SER A 59 7.88 -6.94 1.77
C SER A 59 9.03 -6.97 0.74
N ALA A 60 9.47 -8.16 0.29
CA ALA A 60 10.54 -8.30 -0.69
C ALA A 60 10.11 -7.95 -2.12
N ASN A 61 8.83 -8.15 -2.47
CA ASN A 61 8.31 -7.95 -3.83
C ASN A 61 7.48 -6.66 -3.99
N TRP A 62 7.10 -5.99 -2.91
CA TRP A 62 6.32 -4.76 -3.00
C TRP A 62 7.26 -3.56 -3.21
N GLN A 63 7.40 -3.11 -4.45
CA GLN A 63 8.00 -1.80 -4.73
C GLN A 63 6.92 -0.72 -4.56
N PRO A 64 7.14 0.31 -3.71
CA PRO A 64 6.29 1.49 -3.75
C PRO A 64 6.40 2.13 -5.14
N PRO A 65 5.35 2.80 -5.66
CA PRO A 65 5.49 3.64 -6.83
C PRO A 65 6.38 4.85 -6.49
N VAL A 66 7.70 4.64 -6.52
CA VAL A 66 8.70 5.70 -6.39
C VAL A 66 8.85 6.38 -7.74
N GLY A 67 8.26 7.57 -7.86
CA GLY A 67 8.72 8.55 -8.81
C GLY A 67 10.19 8.89 -8.53
N ASN A 68 10.95 9.10 -9.59
CA ASN A 68 12.39 9.32 -9.63
C ASN A 68 12.90 10.40 -8.65
N HIS A 69 13.12 10.07 -7.38
CA HIS A 69 14.00 10.83 -6.51
C HIS A 69 14.76 9.87 -5.59
N THR A 70 16.08 9.99 -5.67
CA THR A 70 17.13 9.38 -4.81
C THR A 70 17.37 7.88 -4.98
N GLY A 71 18.58 7.56 -5.45
CA GLY A 71 19.12 6.20 -5.49
C GLY A 71 19.27 5.61 -4.09
N GLY A 72 18.43 4.62 -3.79
CA GLY A 72 18.66 3.64 -2.73
C GLY A 72 19.17 2.32 -3.33
N PRO A 73 19.86 1.49 -2.55
CA PRO A 73 20.47 0.26 -3.06
C PRO A 73 19.41 -0.67 -3.65
N SER A 74 19.74 -1.31 -4.77
CA SER A 74 18.84 -2.26 -5.44
C SER A 74 18.52 -3.44 -4.53
N ALA A 75 17.29 -3.92 -4.61
CA ALA A 75 16.73 -4.98 -3.77
C ALA A 75 17.52 -6.31 -3.76
N GLY A 76 18.54 -6.47 -4.61
CA GLY A 76 19.37 -7.68 -4.72
C GLY A 76 20.39 -7.91 -3.61
N THR A 77 20.79 -6.88 -2.86
CA THR A 77 21.88 -7.02 -1.86
C THR A 77 21.41 -7.61 -0.53
N VAL A 78 20.17 -7.37 -0.14
CA VAL A 78 19.61 -7.85 1.15
C VAL A 78 19.20 -9.33 1.12
N ALA A 79 18.89 -9.89 -0.05
CA ALA A 79 18.47 -11.28 -0.19
C ALA A 79 19.58 -12.32 0.06
N ARG A 80 20.86 -11.92 0.07
CA ARG A 80 22.00 -12.84 0.21
C ARG A 80 22.43 -13.10 1.66
N LEU A 81 21.94 -12.34 2.63
CA LEU A 81 22.38 -12.43 4.05
C LEU A 81 21.45 -13.26 4.95
N LEU A 82 20.35 -13.80 4.40
CA LEU A 82 19.37 -14.60 5.14
C LEU A 82 19.04 -15.91 4.42
N GLN A 83 20.06 -16.63 3.96
CA GLN A 83 19.90 -18.04 3.60
C GLN A 83 20.46 -18.88 4.77
N PRO A 84 19.65 -19.72 5.43
CA PRO A 84 20.16 -20.65 6.43
C PRO A 84 21.07 -21.68 5.76
N SER A 85 22.11 -22.11 6.49
CA SER A 85 23.10 -23.14 6.13
C SER A 85 22.47 -24.48 5.80
#